data_AF-A0A7Z8QXQ4-F1
#
_entry.id   AF-A0A7Z8QXQ4-F1
#
_cell.length_a   1.000
_cell.length_b   1.000
_cell.length_c   1.000
_cell.angle_alpha   90.00
_cell.angle_beta   90.00
_cell.angle_gamma   90.00
#
_symmetry.space_group_name_H-M   'P 1'
#
loop_
_entity.id
_entity.type
_entity.pdbx_description
1 polymer ?
#
loop_
_entity_poly.entity_id
_entity_poly.type
_entity_poly.pdbx_seq_one_letter_code
_entity_poly.pdbx_strand_id
1 'polypeptide(L)'
;SLSGLMGLQFTRSESIQGLSIVTAIFDEHSDIYRNRQLLTERLSGLSSQLPKGVHTPIPVPLTSSSATVLTIGLSSTDKDLMHLRSLVDTMLVPRLLSVHGVAYVNIFGGDIKQVQIQLDPVKLQYHNISFTEVIDAASKIGKIQGSGFIENSNQRFTLQVTGLASTPEQLRKSIIKHSNESTLLLGDIANIQYAAEPAIGAAQIMGKPSIVMMVIGQYNANTLTVSDAVEQALTEFEPLFAEQGIDFHAHLFKPADYIKTSVSNLSSHLLLGGLFVLIILYLFLYN
;
A
#
# COMPACT_ATOMS: atom_id res chain seq x y z
N SER A 1 -12.51 5.11 23.37
CA SER A 1 -13.81 4.77 22.77
C SER A 1 -14.21 5.82 21.73
N LEU A 2 -14.75 5.38 20.59
CA LEU A 2 -15.35 6.24 19.56
C LEU A 2 -16.80 6.63 19.86
N SER A 3 -17.42 6.04 20.89
CA SER A 3 -18.80 6.36 21.27
C SER A 3 -18.97 7.84 21.64
N GLY A 4 -20.15 8.39 21.31
CA GLY A 4 -20.52 9.77 21.62
C GLY A 4 -19.98 10.82 20.63
N LEU A 5 -19.41 10.40 19.50
CA LEU A 5 -19.15 11.33 18.39
C LEU A 5 -20.48 11.80 17.79
N MET A 6 -20.58 13.08 17.49
CA MET A 6 -21.75 13.67 16.83
C MET A 6 -22.00 12.96 15.49
N GLY A 7 -23.25 12.59 15.21
CA GLY A 7 -23.64 11.92 13.96
C GLY A 7 -23.23 10.46 13.86
N LEU A 8 -22.56 9.87 14.86
CA LEU A 8 -22.22 8.44 14.87
C LEU A 8 -23.47 7.60 15.13
N GLN A 9 -23.84 6.72 14.20
CA GLN A 9 -24.96 5.81 14.38
C GLN A 9 -24.53 4.53 15.11
N PHE A 10 -23.49 3.85 14.60
CA PHE A 10 -22.95 2.66 15.25
C PHE A 10 -21.50 2.39 14.84
N THR A 11 -20.85 1.51 15.59
CA THR A 11 -19.47 1.07 15.37
C THR A 11 -19.41 -0.43 15.22
N ARG A 12 -18.70 -0.91 14.21
CA ARG A 12 -18.34 -2.32 14.04
C ARG A 12 -16.85 -2.48 14.26
N SER A 13 -16.44 -3.53 14.97
CA SER A 13 -15.03 -3.86 15.18
C SER A 13 -14.80 -5.29 14.74
N GLU A 14 -13.69 -5.51 14.05
CA GLU A 14 -13.21 -6.82 13.66
C GLU A 14 -11.74 -6.94 14.06
N SER A 15 -11.40 -8.06 14.68
CA SER A 15 -10.04 -8.31 15.16
C SER A 15 -9.60 -9.69 14.68
N ILE A 16 -8.51 -9.70 13.93
CA ILE A 16 -7.83 -10.90 13.47
C ILE A 16 -6.36 -10.83 13.90
N GLN A 17 -5.59 -11.89 13.64
CA GLN A 17 -4.18 -11.93 14.00
C GLN A 17 -3.42 -10.73 13.38
N GLY A 18 -2.85 -9.88 14.24
CA GLY A 18 -2.04 -8.74 13.82
C GLY A 18 -2.82 -7.54 13.24
N LEU A 19 -4.16 -7.60 13.16
CA LEU A 19 -4.97 -6.52 12.58
C LEU A 19 -6.27 -6.30 13.35
N SER A 20 -6.56 -5.03 13.65
CA SER A 20 -7.85 -4.59 14.18
C SER A 20 -8.43 -3.51 13.27
N ILE A 21 -9.63 -3.76 12.75
CA ILE A 21 -10.38 -2.83 11.91
C ILE A 21 -11.58 -2.33 12.71
N VAL A 22 -11.74 -1.02 12.79
CA VAL A 22 -12.90 -0.39 13.41
C VAL A 22 -13.59 0.49 12.38
N THR A 23 -14.84 0.14 12.05
CA THR A 23 -15.70 0.87 11.12
C THR A 23 -16.68 1.71 11.92
N ALA A 24 -16.56 3.04 11.83
CA ALA A 24 -17.51 3.99 12.39
C ALA A 24 -18.49 4.43 11.29
N ILE A 25 -19.78 4.19 11.51
CA ILE A 25 -20.84 4.55 10.55
C ILE A 25 -21.57 5.77 11.07
N PHE A 26 -21.54 6.83 10.26
CA PHE A 26 -22.16 8.12 10.55
C PHE A 26 -23.47 8.28 9.77
N ASP A 27 -24.30 9.21 10.23
CA ASP A 27 -25.54 9.59 9.56
C ASP A 27 -25.28 10.09 8.13
N GLU A 28 -26.12 9.68 7.17
CA GLU A 28 -25.94 9.99 5.75
C GLU A 28 -25.95 11.50 5.45
N HIS A 29 -26.61 12.32 6.27
CA HIS A 29 -26.71 13.76 6.09
C HIS A 29 -25.67 14.56 6.87
N SER A 30 -24.79 13.88 7.60
CA SER A 30 -23.73 14.53 8.37
C SER A 30 -22.55 14.96 7.48
N ASP A 31 -21.85 16.02 7.89
CA ASP A 31 -20.69 16.52 7.17
C ASP A 31 -19.51 15.54 7.32
N ILE A 32 -19.13 14.91 6.20
CA ILE A 32 -18.07 13.89 6.14
C ILE A 32 -16.71 14.41 6.63
N TYR A 33 -16.39 15.67 6.36
CA TYR A 33 -15.11 16.27 6.76
C TYR A 33 -15.12 16.57 8.26
N ARG A 34 -16.24 17.08 8.78
CA ARG A 34 -16.42 17.29 10.22
C ARG A 34 -16.38 15.99 11.00
N ASN A 35 -17.02 14.93 10.50
CA ASN A 35 -16.96 13.60 11.10
C ASN A 35 -15.52 13.08 11.16
N ARG A 36 -14.78 13.21 10.04
CA ARG A 36 -13.38 12.80 9.95
C ARG A 36 -12.49 13.60 10.89
N GLN A 37 -12.72 14.92 11.02
CA GLN A 37 -12.02 15.77 11.97
C GLN A 37 -12.25 15.28 13.40
N LEU A 38 -13.51 15.14 13.82
CA LEU A 38 -13.88 14.70 15.17
C LEU A 38 -13.29 13.32 15.51
N LEU A 39 -13.30 12.41 14.54
CA LEU A 39 -12.69 11.09 14.68
C LEU A 39 -11.17 11.19 14.83
N THR A 40 -10.50 12.03 14.03
CA THR A 40 -9.05 12.24 14.11
C THR A 40 -8.65 12.83 15.47
N GLU A 41 -9.37 13.85 15.94
CA GLU A 41 -9.17 14.45 17.27
C GLU A 41 -9.33 13.41 18.39
N ARG A 42 -10.33 12.52 18.28
CA ARG A 42 -10.53 11.43 19.23
C ARG A 42 -9.40 10.40 19.20
N LEU A 43 -8.88 10.06 18.02
CA LEU A 43 -7.79 9.09 17.85
C LEU A 43 -6.46 9.62 18.40
N SER A 44 -6.17 10.93 18.26
CA SER A 44 -4.94 11.52 18.76
C SER A 44 -4.74 11.33 20.27
N GLY A 45 -5.84 11.36 21.04
CA GLY A 45 -5.82 11.12 22.49
C GLY A 45 -5.67 9.65 22.92
N LEU A 46 -5.76 8.69 22.00
CA LEU A 46 -5.67 7.26 22.33
C LEU A 46 -4.25 6.72 22.38
N SER A 47 -3.27 7.46 21.86
CA SER A 47 -1.87 7.01 21.77
C SER A 47 -1.29 6.54 23.12
N SER A 48 -1.67 7.18 24.23
CA SER A 48 -1.21 6.81 25.58
C SER A 48 -1.90 5.58 26.19
N GLN A 49 -2.99 5.11 25.57
CA GLN A 49 -3.78 3.97 26.06
C GLN A 49 -3.50 2.68 25.29
N LEU A 50 -2.75 2.77 24.18
CA LEU A 50 -2.41 1.61 23.36
C LEU A 50 -1.21 0.86 23.92
N PRO A 51 -1.17 -0.49 23.78
CA PRO A 51 0.01 -1.28 24.13
C PRO A 51 1.27 -0.80 23.39
N LYS A 52 2.43 -1.00 24.01
CA LYS A 52 3.72 -0.72 23.35
C LYS A 52 3.82 -1.52 22.04
N GLY A 53 4.24 -0.85 20.97
CA GLY A 53 4.37 -1.45 19.63
C GLY A 53 3.14 -1.33 18.74
N VAL A 54 1.99 -0.87 19.26
CA VAL A 54 0.80 -0.55 18.45
C VAL A 54 0.86 0.91 18.03
N HIS A 55 0.88 1.16 16.73
CA HIS A 55 0.81 2.52 16.21
C HIS A 55 -0.58 3.13 16.42
N THR A 56 -0.64 4.45 16.60
CA THR A 56 -1.92 5.17 16.66
C THR A 56 -2.72 4.89 15.38
N PRO A 57 -3.97 4.41 15.48
CA PRO A 57 -4.81 4.20 14.32
C PRO A 57 -4.95 5.49 13.52
N ILE A 58 -4.91 5.37 12.19
CA ILE A 58 -5.15 6.48 11.28
C ILE A 58 -6.45 6.25 10.51
N PRO A 59 -7.26 7.28 10.25
CA PRO A 59 -8.44 7.14 9.41
C PRO A 59 -8.00 6.92 7.97
N VAL A 60 -8.43 5.80 7.37
CA VAL A 60 -8.20 5.48 5.96
C VAL A 60 -8.72 6.61 5.05
N PRO A 61 -8.18 6.77 3.82
CA PRO A 61 -8.64 7.78 2.87
C PRO A 61 -10.16 7.72 2.65
N LEU A 62 -10.78 8.87 2.36
CA LEU A 62 -12.20 8.94 2.04
C LEU A 62 -12.45 8.33 0.66
N THR A 63 -13.26 7.28 0.64
CA THR A 63 -13.64 6.53 -0.57
C THR A 63 -15.15 6.24 -0.52
N SER A 64 -15.75 5.91 -1.66
CA SER A 64 -17.12 5.38 -1.74
C SER A 64 -17.13 3.86 -1.75
N SER A 65 -18.29 3.24 -1.50
CA SER A 65 -18.49 1.79 -1.59
C SER A 65 -18.29 1.24 -3.02
N SER A 66 -18.38 2.09 -4.03
CA SER A 66 -18.12 1.79 -5.45
C SER A 66 -16.90 2.54 -5.98
N ALA A 67 -15.89 2.76 -5.13
CA ALA A 67 -14.73 3.58 -5.49
C ALA A 67 -13.67 2.86 -6.34
N THR A 68 -13.81 1.57 -6.64
CA THR A 68 -12.87 0.89 -7.54
C THR A 68 -12.95 1.53 -8.92
N VAL A 69 -11.85 2.16 -9.34
CA VAL A 69 -11.75 2.83 -10.65
C VAL A 69 -11.17 1.90 -11.70
N LEU A 70 -10.15 1.13 -11.32
CA LEU A 70 -9.46 0.20 -12.20
C LEU A 70 -8.80 -0.90 -11.37
N THR A 71 -8.91 -2.14 -11.81
CA THR A 71 -8.11 -3.25 -11.30
C THR A 71 -7.10 -3.65 -12.36
N ILE A 72 -5.83 -3.68 -11.98
CA ILE A 72 -4.69 -4.07 -12.82
C ILE A 72 -3.91 -5.20 -12.15
N GLY A 73 -3.01 -5.85 -12.87
CA GLY A 73 -2.15 -6.86 -12.26
C GLY A 73 -0.85 -7.12 -13.01
N LEU A 74 0.08 -7.77 -12.31
CA LEU A 74 1.37 -8.20 -12.84
C LEU A 74 1.56 -9.69 -12.59
N SER A 75 2.04 -10.39 -13.61
CA SER A 75 2.51 -11.76 -13.53
C SER A 75 3.81 -11.92 -14.30
N SER A 76 4.57 -12.96 -13.99
CA SER A 76 5.73 -13.35 -14.80
C SER A 76 6.00 -14.83 -14.60
N THR A 77 6.55 -15.49 -15.62
CA THR A 77 7.03 -16.88 -15.52
C THR A 77 8.46 -16.95 -14.98
N ASP A 78 9.25 -15.90 -15.21
CA ASP A 78 10.71 -15.93 -15.03
C ASP A 78 11.18 -15.06 -13.85
N LYS A 79 10.29 -14.22 -13.30
CA LYS A 79 10.57 -13.32 -12.19
C LYS A 79 9.90 -13.79 -10.90
N ASP A 80 10.62 -13.67 -9.81
CA ASP A 80 10.11 -13.92 -8.46
C ASP A 80 9.05 -12.88 -8.05
N LEU A 81 8.04 -13.31 -7.29
CA LEU A 81 6.99 -12.47 -6.73
C LEU A 81 7.55 -11.36 -5.85
N MET A 82 8.66 -11.60 -5.15
CA MET A 82 9.32 -10.59 -4.33
C MET A 82 9.88 -9.43 -5.17
N HIS A 83 10.38 -9.73 -6.36
CA HIS A 83 10.86 -8.74 -7.30
C HIS A 83 9.69 -7.94 -7.89
N LEU A 84 8.64 -8.62 -8.35
CA LEU A 84 7.43 -7.97 -8.87
C LEU A 84 6.79 -7.06 -7.81
N ARG A 85 6.72 -7.52 -6.55
CA ARG A 85 6.16 -6.73 -5.45
C ARG A 85 6.99 -5.49 -5.15
N SER A 86 8.31 -5.63 -5.19
CA SER A 86 9.21 -4.47 -5.04
C SER A 86 8.95 -3.43 -6.13
N LEU A 87 8.82 -3.84 -7.41
CA LEU A 87 8.50 -2.92 -8.50
C LEU A 87 7.15 -2.23 -8.30
N VAL A 88 6.13 -2.99 -7.90
CA VAL A 88 4.81 -2.44 -7.59
C VAL A 88 4.89 -1.36 -6.52
N ASP A 89 5.53 -1.67 -5.38
CA ASP A 89 5.59 -0.78 -4.22
C ASP A 89 6.46 0.47 -4.49
N THR A 90 7.56 0.34 -5.25
CA THR A 90 8.49 1.46 -5.47
C THR A 90 8.22 2.29 -6.72
N MET A 91 7.51 1.74 -7.71
CA MET A 91 7.34 2.36 -9.03
C MET A 91 5.87 2.60 -9.36
N LEU A 92 5.04 1.55 -9.39
CA LEU A 92 3.65 1.68 -9.82
C LEU A 92 2.77 2.40 -8.80
N VAL A 93 2.85 2.04 -7.52
CA VAL A 93 2.00 2.63 -6.48
C VAL A 93 2.24 4.14 -6.36
N PRO A 94 3.48 4.66 -6.26
CA PRO A 94 3.71 6.10 -6.25
C PRO A 94 3.17 6.80 -7.49
N ARG A 95 3.32 6.18 -8.67
CA ARG A 95 2.80 6.74 -9.91
C ARG A 95 1.27 6.79 -9.94
N LEU A 96 0.59 5.72 -9.52
CA LEU A 96 -0.87 5.68 -9.43
C LEU A 96 -1.41 6.70 -8.43
N LEU A 97 -0.77 6.84 -7.27
CA LEU A 97 -1.14 7.84 -6.26
C LEU A 97 -0.88 9.28 -6.72
N SER A 98 -0.01 9.49 -7.73
CA SER A 98 0.21 10.82 -8.32
C SER A 98 -0.94 11.26 -9.24
N VAL A 99 -1.80 10.34 -9.68
CA VAL A 99 -2.94 10.65 -10.54
C VAL A 99 -4.04 11.33 -9.74
N HIS A 100 -4.48 12.50 -10.21
CA HIS A 100 -5.56 13.24 -9.56
C HIS A 100 -6.85 12.42 -9.50
N GLY A 101 -7.48 12.37 -8.33
CA GLY A 101 -8.68 11.58 -8.09
C GLY A 101 -8.42 10.14 -7.63
N VAL A 102 -7.16 9.68 -7.54
CA VAL A 102 -6.81 8.41 -6.86
C VAL A 102 -6.61 8.67 -5.36
N ALA A 103 -7.21 7.83 -4.52
CA ALA A 103 -7.11 7.89 -3.07
C ALA A 103 -6.15 6.87 -2.48
N TYR A 104 -6.20 5.65 -3.02
CA TYR A 104 -5.47 4.52 -2.47
C TYR A 104 -5.32 3.40 -3.51
N VAL A 105 -4.35 2.52 -3.31
CA VAL A 105 -4.18 1.30 -4.12
C VAL A 105 -4.14 0.11 -3.17
N ASN A 106 -5.14 -0.78 -3.26
CA ASN A 106 -5.11 -2.04 -2.53
C ASN A 106 -4.29 -3.05 -3.32
N ILE A 107 -3.33 -3.70 -2.66
CA ILE A 107 -2.42 -4.66 -3.30
C ILE A 107 -2.69 -6.04 -2.71
N PHE A 108 -2.93 -7.00 -3.58
CA PHE A 108 -3.20 -8.40 -3.23
C PHE A 108 -2.12 -9.29 -3.86
N GLY A 109 -1.62 -10.24 -3.07
CA GLY A 109 -0.52 -11.11 -3.48
C GLY A 109 0.84 -10.42 -3.55
N GLY A 110 1.81 -11.15 -4.10
CA GLY A 110 3.21 -10.75 -4.11
C GLY A 110 3.88 -10.93 -2.75
N ASP A 111 5.19 -11.15 -2.78
CA ASP A 111 5.98 -11.39 -1.57
C ASP A 111 6.61 -10.09 -1.09
N ILE A 112 6.24 -9.63 0.10
CA ILE A 112 6.85 -8.43 0.68
C ILE A 112 8.28 -8.78 1.08
N LYS A 113 9.24 -8.06 0.49
CA LYS A 113 10.67 -8.25 0.75
C LYS A 113 11.01 -7.84 2.18
N GLN A 114 11.44 -8.78 2.99
CA GLN A 114 11.98 -8.54 4.33
C GLN A 114 13.43 -8.97 4.43
N VAL A 115 14.19 -8.30 5.29
CA VAL A 115 15.50 -8.79 5.73
C VAL A 115 15.28 -9.60 7.00
N GLN A 116 15.40 -10.92 6.90
CA GLN A 116 15.18 -11.81 8.03
C GLN A 116 16.51 -12.25 8.64
N ILE A 117 16.61 -12.16 9.97
CA ILE A 117 17.73 -12.67 10.76
C ILE A 117 17.29 -14.01 11.36
N GLN A 118 17.68 -15.11 10.73
CA GLN A 118 17.30 -16.46 11.15
C GLN A 118 18.40 -17.01 12.06
N LEU A 119 18.17 -16.99 13.38
CA LEU A 119 19.16 -17.43 14.36
C LEU A 119 19.32 -18.96 14.34
N ASP A 120 20.56 -19.42 14.46
CA ASP A 120 20.90 -20.84 14.57
C ASP A 120 21.06 -21.24 16.05
N PRO A 121 20.14 -22.04 16.62
CA PRO A 121 20.18 -22.42 18.03
C PRO A 121 21.48 -23.14 18.44
N VAL A 122 22.08 -23.91 17.54
CA VAL A 122 23.32 -24.66 17.81
C VAL A 122 24.49 -23.71 17.97
N LYS A 123 24.57 -22.69 17.10
CA LYS A 123 25.62 -21.67 17.18
C LYS A 123 25.43 -20.74 18.37
N LEU A 124 24.20 -20.38 18.71
CA LEU A 124 23.91 -19.61 19.93
C LEU A 124 24.41 -20.34 21.18
N GLN A 125 24.17 -21.65 21.28
CA GLN A 125 24.67 -22.49 22.37
C GLN A 125 26.20 -22.56 22.38
N TYR A 126 26.84 -22.78 21.23
CA TYR A 126 28.30 -22.83 21.11
C TYR A 126 28.98 -21.54 21.59
N HIS A 127 28.39 -20.38 21.27
CA HIS A 127 28.89 -19.07 21.67
C HIS A 127 28.36 -18.60 23.04
N ASN A 128 27.57 -19.43 23.75
CA ASN A 128 26.93 -19.13 25.03
C ASN A 128 26.27 -17.75 25.04
N ILE A 129 25.44 -17.49 24.02
CA ILE A 129 24.68 -16.25 23.87
C ILE A 129 23.18 -16.55 23.83
N SER A 130 22.42 -15.79 24.60
CA SER A 130 20.97 -15.93 24.68
C SER A 130 20.26 -15.25 23.52
N PHE A 131 19.03 -15.70 23.22
CA PHE A 131 18.17 -15.07 22.22
C PHE A 131 17.91 -13.58 22.53
N THR A 132 17.71 -13.25 23.80
CA THR A 132 17.46 -11.88 24.27
C THR A 132 18.67 -10.97 24.05
N GLU A 133 19.89 -11.45 24.32
CA GLU A 133 21.10 -10.67 24.06
C GLU A 133 21.25 -10.33 22.58
N VAL A 134 20.91 -11.27 21.68
CA VAL A 134 20.93 -11.01 20.23
C VAL A 134 19.89 -9.98 19.84
N ILE A 135 18.67 -10.05 20.37
CA ILE A 135 17.63 -9.04 20.13
C ILE A 135 18.09 -7.66 20.61
N ASP A 136 18.63 -7.58 21.83
CA ASP A 136 19.06 -6.31 22.41
C ASP A 136 20.22 -5.70 21.62
N ALA A 137 21.17 -6.52 21.16
CA ALA A 137 22.25 -6.07 20.29
C ALA A 137 21.69 -5.63 18.92
N ALA A 138 20.82 -6.44 18.31
CA ALA A 138 20.23 -6.14 17.00
C ALA A 138 19.38 -4.87 17.02
N SER A 139 18.65 -4.60 18.10
CA SER A 139 17.83 -3.39 18.27
C SER A 139 18.65 -2.09 18.31
N LYS A 140 19.95 -2.18 18.58
CA LYS A 140 20.88 -1.05 18.59
C LYS A 140 21.52 -0.82 17.22
N ILE A 141 21.50 -1.83 16.34
CA ILE A 141 21.99 -1.72 14.97
C ILE A 141 21.05 -0.79 14.20
N GLY A 142 21.63 0.16 13.46
CA GLY A 142 20.85 1.02 12.56
C GLY A 142 20.04 2.13 13.26
N LYS A 143 20.39 2.52 14.48
CA LYS A 143 19.87 3.78 15.04
C LYS A 143 20.58 4.97 14.39
N ILE A 144 19.80 5.81 13.69
CA ILE A 144 20.28 7.08 13.16
C ILE A 144 20.54 8.02 14.33
N GLN A 145 21.79 8.43 14.52
CA GLN A 145 22.16 9.42 15.52
C GLN A 145 22.61 10.71 14.83
N GLY A 146 21.95 11.82 15.16
CA GLY A 146 22.33 13.15 14.65
C GLY A 146 23.75 13.49 15.08
N SER A 147 24.63 13.75 14.11
CA SER A 147 26.06 13.92 14.37
C SER A 147 26.49 15.39 14.50
N GLY A 148 25.56 16.33 14.32
CA GLY A 148 25.81 17.76 14.44
C GLY A 148 26.67 18.32 13.30
N PHE A 149 27.42 19.38 13.58
CA PHE A 149 28.30 20.01 12.62
C PHE A 149 29.57 20.53 13.30
N ILE A 150 30.64 20.66 12.54
CA ILE A 150 31.86 21.36 12.93
C ILE A 150 31.86 22.70 12.18
N GLU A 151 31.99 23.80 12.91
CA GLU A 151 31.97 25.15 12.34
C GLU A 151 33.30 25.85 12.59
N ASN A 152 33.85 26.47 11.54
CA ASN A 152 34.97 27.39 11.63
C ASN A 152 34.54 28.79 11.15
N SER A 153 35.47 29.75 11.14
CA SER A 153 35.17 31.14 10.79
C SER A 153 34.59 31.36 9.39
N ASN A 154 34.79 30.42 8.46
CA ASN A 154 34.45 30.60 7.04
C ASN A 154 33.49 29.53 6.49
N GLN A 155 33.22 28.44 7.22
CA GLN A 155 32.36 27.34 6.76
C GLN A 155 31.88 26.43 7.90
N ARG A 156 30.75 25.75 7.64
CA ARG A 156 30.15 24.73 8.50
C ARG A 156 30.14 23.38 7.78
N PHE A 157 30.74 22.37 8.39
CA PHE A 157 30.75 20.99 7.93
C PHE A 157 29.72 20.17 8.70
N THR A 158 28.67 19.71 8.03
CA THR A 158 27.73 18.76 8.61
C THR A 158 28.41 17.40 8.79
N LEU A 159 28.40 16.87 10.00
CA LEU A 159 28.85 15.51 10.27
C LEU A 159 27.70 14.56 9.91
N GLN A 160 28.02 13.53 9.13
CA GLN A 160 27.09 12.45 8.83
C GLN A 160 27.72 11.14 9.28
N VAL A 161 27.24 10.59 10.38
CA VAL A 161 27.57 9.21 10.78
C VAL A 161 26.89 8.27 9.80
N THR A 162 27.70 7.56 9.03
CA THR A 162 27.29 6.41 8.20
C THR A 162 27.46 5.12 9.01
N GLY A 163 26.73 4.05 8.66
CA GLY A 163 26.81 2.78 9.40
C GLY A 163 25.47 2.09 9.68
N LEU A 164 24.38 2.52 9.04
CA LEU A 164 23.11 1.80 9.06
C LEU A 164 23.27 0.51 8.27
N ALA A 165 23.47 -0.60 8.96
CA ALA A 165 23.41 -1.91 8.34
C ALA A 165 21.94 -2.22 7.99
N SER A 166 21.59 -2.10 6.71
CA SER A 166 20.23 -2.32 6.22
C SER A 166 20.13 -3.46 5.22
N THR A 167 21.27 -3.91 4.66
CA THR A 167 21.31 -5.09 3.79
C THR A 167 21.76 -6.34 4.56
N PRO A 168 21.41 -7.55 4.10
CA PRO A 168 21.91 -8.79 4.68
C PRO A 168 23.43 -8.81 4.83
N GLU A 169 24.17 -8.32 3.83
CA GLU A 169 25.63 -8.30 3.81
C GLU A 169 26.22 -7.39 4.90
N GLN A 170 25.58 -6.25 5.15
CA GLN A 170 26.00 -5.32 6.19
C GLN A 170 25.62 -5.84 7.57
N LEU A 171 24.42 -6.41 7.71
CA LEU A 171 23.95 -6.98 8.98
C LEU A 171 24.82 -8.16 9.41
N ARG A 172 25.28 -9.00 8.47
CA ARG A 172 26.24 -10.10 8.77
C ARG A 172 27.51 -9.61 9.46
N LYS A 173 27.98 -8.39 9.15
CA LYS A 173 29.19 -7.79 9.72
C LYS A 173 28.92 -7.02 11.03
N SER A 174 27.69 -7.01 11.51
CA SER A 174 27.35 -6.28 12.73
C SER A 174 27.86 -7.02 13.95
N ILE A 175 28.50 -6.30 14.87
CA ILE A 175 29.06 -6.85 16.09
C ILE A 175 27.95 -7.05 17.12
N ILE A 176 27.82 -8.28 17.63
CA ILE A 176 26.84 -8.63 18.67
C ILE A 176 27.48 -8.67 20.05
N LYS A 177 28.71 -9.19 20.13
CA LYS A 177 29.46 -9.27 21.39
C LYS A 177 30.93 -9.00 21.12
N HIS A 178 31.55 -8.20 21.99
CA HIS A 178 32.98 -7.97 21.97
C HIS A 178 33.55 -8.43 23.32
N SER A 179 34.51 -9.33 23.28
CA SER A 179 35.34 -9.76 24.40
C SER A 179 36.79 -9.47 24.08
N ASN A 180 37.65 -9.35 25.11
CA ASN A 180 39.07 -9.01 24.94
C ASN A 180 39.84 -9.98 23.99
N GLU A 181 39.30 -11.17 23.76
CA GLU A 181 39.93 -12.21 22.93
C GLU A 181 39.18 -12.50 21.61
N SER A 182 37.95 -12.02 21.43
CA SER A 182 37.17 -12.28 20.21
C SER A 182 36.01 -11.32 20.00
N THR A 183 35.69 -11.07 18.73
CA THR A 183 34.49 -10.33 18.31
C THR A 183 33.53 -11.30 17.65
N LEU A 184 32.29 -11.36 18.15
CA LEU A 184 31.23 -12.17 17.59
C LEU A 184 30.36 -11.32 16.67
N LEU A 185 30.26 -11.73 15.41
CA LEU A 185 29.42 -11.08 14.41
C LEU A 185 28.05 -11.74 14.35
N LEU A 186 27.05 -10.99 13.88
CA LEU A 186 25.70 -11.52 13.71
C LEU A 186 25.67 -12.64 12.66
N GLY A 187 26.49 -12.55 11.62
CA GLY A 187 26.63 -13.60 10.61
C GLY A 187 27.20 -14.91 11.14
N ASP A 188 27.90 -14.88 12.29
CA ASP A 188 28.46 -16.09 12.89
C ASP A 188 27.34 -16.95 13.50
N ILE A 189 26.28 -16.32 14.00
CA ILE A 189 25.19 -16.97 14.75
C ILE A 189 23.84 -17.00 14.01
N ALA A 190 23.74 -16.36 12.85
CA ALA A 190 22.49 -16.21 12.11
C ALA A 190 22.67 -16.33 10.60
N ASN A 191 21.70 -16.94 9.92
CA ASN A 191 21.53 -16.79 8.49
C ASN A 191 20.71 -15.53 8.21
N ILE A 192 21.31 -14.55 7.54
CA ILE A 192 20.63 -13.30 7.18
C ILE A 192 20.43 -13.28 5.68
N GLN A 193 19.18 -13.14 5.24
CA GLN A 193 18.84 -13.13 3.82
C GLN A 193 17.59 -12.29 3.56
N TYR A 194 17.39 -11.95 2.29
CA TYR A 194 16.08 -11.50 1.85
C TYR A 194 15.13 -12.69 1.81
N ALA A 195 13.94 -12.52 2.38
CA ALA A 195 12.90 -13.53 2.38
C ALA A 195 11.53 -12.85 2.35
N ALA A 196 10.53 -13.59 1.91
CA ALA A 196 9.15 -13.14 1.93
C ALA A 196 8.65 -13.01 3.37
N GLU A 197 7.94 -11.91 3.65
CA GLU A 197 7.06 -11.83 4.81
C GLU A 197 6.04 -12.97 4.79
N PRO A 198 5.69 -13.58 5.95
CA PRO A 198 4.59 -14.53 6.02
C PRO A 198 3.31 -13.97 5.37
N ALA A 199 2.88 -14.62 4.29
CA ALA A 199 1.78 -14.12 3.49
C ALA A 199 0.45 -14.19 4.26
N ILE A 200 -0.28 -13.07 4.29
CA ILE A 200 -1.64 -12.97 4.83
C ILE A 200 -2.72 -13.06 3.74
N GLY A 201 -2.32 -13.41 2.52
CA GLY A 201 -3.19 -13.57 1.35
C GLY A 201 -2.40 -13.89 0.09
N ALA A 202 -3.09 -14.29 -0.97
CA ALA A 202 -2.50 -14.57 -2.27
C ALA A 202 -3.40 -14.01 -3.37
N ALA A 203 -2.83 -13.75 -4.54
CA ALA A 203 -3.58 -13.39 -5.73
C ALA A 203 -3.09 -14.22 -6.92
N GLN A 204 -4.01 -14.50 -7.84
CA GLN A 204 -3.73 -15.22 -9.06
C GLN A 204 -4.44 -14.58 -10.23
N ILE A 205 -3.78 -14.55 -11.38
CA ILE A 205 -4.38 -14.16 -12.65
C ILE A 205 -4.29 -15.39 -13.56
N MET A 206 -5.44 -15.87 -14.03
CA MET A 206 -5.54 -17.06 -14.88
C MET A 206 -4.79 -18.28 -14.31
N GLY A 207 -4.90 -18.50 -13.00
CA GLY A 207 -4.29 -19.63 -12.29
C GLY A 207 -2.79 -19.50 -12.00
N LYS A 208 -2.14 -18.40 -12.41
CA LYS A 208 -0.74 -18.13 -12.09
C LYS A 208 -0.64 -17.23 -10.86
N PRO A 209 0.30 -17.47 -9.92
CA PRO A 209 0.60 -16.50 -8.86
C PRO A 209 0.90 -15.12 -9.45
N SER A 210 0.29 -14.08 -8.90
CA SER A 210 0.32 -12.73 -9.47
C SER A 210 0.13 -11.68 -8.39
N ILE A 211 0.33 -10.43 -8.78
CA ILE A 211 0.00 -9.27 -7.95
C ILE A 211 -1.18 -8.57 -8.59
N VAL A 212 -2.24 -8.35 -7.81
CA VAL A 212 -3.43 -7.63 -8.25
C VAL A 212 -3.50 -6.32 -7.48
N MET A 213 -3.68 -5.22 -8.20
CA MET A 213 -3.85 -3.89 -7.63
C MET A 213 -5.24 -3.37 -7.95
N MET A 214 -5.98 -2.99 -6.92
CA MET A 214 -7.24 -2.25 -7.08
C MET A 214 -6.99 -0.78 -6.80
N VAL A 215 -7.13 0.04 -7.84
CA VAL A 215 -7.03 1.50 -7.76
C VAL A 215 -8.35 2.06 -7.27
N ILE A 216 -8.31 2.75 -6.14
CA ILE A 216 -9.47 3.30 -5.45
C ILE A 216 -9.50 4.81 -5.66
N GLY A 217 -10.62 5.31 -6.18
CA GLY A 217 -10.89 6.72 -6.38
C GLY A 217 -11.19 7.46 -5.09
N GLN A 218 -10.90 8.77 -5.08
CA GLN A 218 -11.31 9.68 -4.01
C GLN A 218 -12.82 9.78 -3.94
N TYR A 219 -13.33 10.08 -2.75
CA TYR A 219 -14.72 10.45 -2.58
C TYR A 219 -15.12 11.56 -3.58
N ASN A 220 -16.26 11.39 -4.24
CA ASN A 220 -16.77 12.24 -5.34
C ASN A 220 -15.91 12.33 -6.63
N ALA A 221 -14.87 11.51 -6.78
CA ALA A 221 -14.12 11.46 -8.02
C ALA A 221 -14.97 10.89 -9.17
N ASN A 222 -14.83 11.46 -10.36
CA ASN A 222 -15.50 10.95 -11.56
C ASN A 222 -14.78 9.68 -12.05
N THR A 223 -15.46 8.53 -11.96
CA THR A 223 -14.89 7.23 -12.34
C THR A 223 -14.37 7.21 -13.78
N LEU A 224 -15.08 7.79 -14.76
CA LEU A 224 -14.64 7.83 -16.16
C LEU A 224 -13.33 8.60 -16.31
N THR A 225 -13.30 9.82 -15.78
CA THR A 225 -12.13 10.71 -15.90
C THR A 225 -10.91 10.14 -15.18
N VAL A 226 -11.10 9.56 -13.99
CA VAL A 226 -9.98 8.96 -13.25
C VAL A 226 -9.52 7.66 -13.90
N SER A 227 -10.42 6.81 -14.42
CA SER A 227 -10.03 5.60 -15.16
C SER A 227 -9.16 5.95 -16.36
N ASP A 228 -9.58 6.92 -17.18
CA ASP A 228 -8.84 7.34 -18.38
C ASP A 228 -7.46 7.94 -17.99
N ALA A 229 -7.38 8.73 -16.93
CA ALA A 229 -6.13 9.31 -16.44
C ALA A 229 -5.17 8.25 -15.87
N VAL A 230 -5.69 7.23 -15.18
CA VAL A 230 -4.90 6.11 -14.67
C VAL A 230 -4.37 5.27 -15.83
N GLU A 231 -5.20 4.95 -16.84
CA GLU A 231 -4.76 4.22 -18.03
C GLU A 231 -3.64 4.97 -18.76
N GLN A 232 -3.79 6.29 -18.94
CA GLN A 232 -2.76 7.13 -19.56
C GLN A 232 -1.45 7.14 -18.77
N ALA A 233 -1.52 7.18 -17.43
CA ALA A 233 -0.33 7.12 -16.59
C ALA A 233 0.35 5.74 -16.67
N LEU A 234 -0.39 4.68 -16.97
CA LEU A 234 0.14 3.32 -17.06
C LEU A 234 0.78 2.98 -18.41
N THR A 235 0.47 3.73 -19.47
CA THR A 235 0.98 3.47 -20.84
C THR A 235 2.51 3.50 -20.90
N GLU A 236 3.18 4.28 -20.04
CA GLU A 236 4.65 4.36 -20.00
C GLU A 236 5.32 3.07 -19.47
N PHE A 237 4.59 2.22 -18.73
CA PHE A 237 5.15 1.01 -18.13
C PHE A 237 5.00 -0.23 -18.99
N GLU A 238 4.03 -0.27 -19.90
CA GLU A 238 3.82 -1.39 -20.82
C GLU A 238 5.10 -1.83 -21.55
N PRO A 239 5.87 -0.94 -22.21
CA PRO A 239 7.10 -1.34 -22.89
C PRO A 239 8.18 -1.79 -21.89
N LEU A 240 8.30 -1.11 -20.75
CA LEU A 240 9.30 -1.43 -19.72
C LEU A 240 9.09 -2.84 -19.12
N PHE A 241 7.84 -3.22 -18.91
CA PHE A 241 7.49 -4.55 -18.41
C PHE A 241 7.67 -5.62 -19.47
N ALA A 242 7.30 -5.34 -20.72
CA ALA A 242 7.53 -6.26 -21.83
C ALA A 242 9.02 -6.58 -22.02
N GLU A 243 9.91 -5.58 -21.96
CA GLU A 243 11.37 -5.78 -22.04
C GLU A 243 11.93 -6.66 -20.89
N GLN A 244 11.27 -6.66 -19.74
CA GLN A 244 11.68 -7.43 -18.57
C GLN A 244 11.02 -8.80 -18.47
N GLY A 245 10.18 -9.19 -19.43
CA GLY A 245 9.42 -10.45 -19.39
C GLY A 245 8.34 -10.47 -18.30
N ILE A 246 7.70 -9.32 -18.07
CA ILE A 246 6.63 -9.15 -17.09
C ILE A 246 5.33 -8.93 -17.86
N ASP A 247 4.35 -9.82 -17.61
CA ASP A 247 3.01 -9.71 -18.18
C ASP A 247 2.21 -8.67 -17.38
N PHE A 248 1.87 -7.56 -18.03
CA PHE A 248 1.05 -6.51 -17.44
C PHE A 248 -0.41 -6.62 -17.87
N HIS A 249 -1.29 -6.80 -16.90
CA HIS A 249 -2.75 -6.92 -17.10
C HIS A 249 -3.42 -5.58 -16.75
N ALA A 250 -3.49 -4.67 -17.70
CA ALA A 250 -4.01 -3.31 -17.49
C ALA A 250 -5.54 -3.24 -17.29
N HIS A 251 -6.29 -4.29 -17.65
CA HIS A 251 -7.75 -4.26 -17.74
C HIS A 251 -8.42 -5.46 -17.07
N LEU A 252 -8.01 -5.81 -15.84
CA LEU A 252 -8.65 -6.91 -15.11
C LEU A 252 -10.10 -6.58 -14.73
N PHE A 253 -10.37 -5.32 -14.38
CA PHE A 253 -11.73 -4.83 -14.12
C PHE A 253 -11.80 -3.31 -14.27
N LYS A 254 -12.74 -2.80 -15.07
CA LYS A 254 -12.90 -1.37 -15.33
C LYS A 254 -14.39 -0.98 -15.41
N PRO A 255 -14.99 -0.43 -14.33
CA PRO A 255 -16.38 0.03 -14.34
C PRO A 255 -16.69 1.10 -15.41
N ALA A 256 -15.69 1.89 -15.82
CA ALA A 256 -15.84 2.91 -16.85
C ALA A 256 -16.38 2.35 -18.19
N ASP A 257 -16.03 1.11 -18.58
CA ASP A 257 -16.51 0.51 -19.83
C ASP A 257 -18.02 0.27 -19.81
N TYR A 258 -18.54 -0.17 -18.66
CA TYR A 258 -19.96 -0.33 -18.45
C TYR A 258 -20.68 1.02 -18.54
N ILE A 259 -20.15 2.05 -17.88
CA ILE A 259 -20.73 3.41 -17.91
C ILE A 259 -20.76 3.94 -19.36
N LYS A 260 -19.65 3.85 -20.11
CA LYS A 260 -19.56 4.28 -21.51
C LYS A 260 -20.60 3.56 -22.37
N THR A 261 -20.75 2.25 -22.21
CA THR A 261 -21.72 1.43 -22.95
C THR A 261 -23.16 1.82 -22.61
N SER A 262 -23.49 1.99 -21.33
CA SER A 262 -24.83 2.38 -20.88
C SER A 262 -25.23 3.76 -21.39
N VAL A 263 -24.32 4.74 -21.36
CA VAL A 263 -24.56 6.10 -21.87
C VAL A 263 -24.75 6.09 -23.39
N SER A 264 -23.94 5.32 -24.11
CA SER A 264 -24.07 5.16 -25.57
C SER A 264 -25.41 4.54 -25.97
N ASN A 265 -25.83 3.48 -25.27
CA ASN A 265 -27.12 2.83 -25.49
C ASN A 265 -28.27 3.79 -25.19
N LEU A 266 -28.23 4.50 -24.06
CA LEU A 266 -29.25 5.49 -23.71
C LEU A 266 -29.37 6.59 -24.76
N SER A 267 -28.24 7.14 -25.21
CA SER A 267 -28.19 8.15 -26.28
C SER A 267 -28.82 7.63 -27.57
N SER A 268 -28.50 6.40 -27.96
CA SER A 268 -29.04 5.75 -29.17
C SER A 268 -30.55 5.54 -29.07
N HIS A 269 -31.05 5.10 -27.92
CA HIS A 269 -32.48 4.93 -27.68
C HIS A 269 -33.25 6.26 -27.66
N LEU A 270 -32.67 7.31 -27.07
CA LEU A 270 -33.26 8.65 -27.07
C LEU A 270 -33.35 9.22 -28.50
N LEU A 271 -32.31 9.02 -29.32
CA LEU A 271 -32.33 9.44 -30.73
C LEU A 271 -33.40 8.68 -31.53
N LEU A 272 -33.49 7.36 -31.37
CA LEU A 272 -34.49 6.55 -32.06
C LEU A 272 -35.92 6.89 -31.61
N GLY A 273 -36.12 7.09 -30.31
CA GLY A 273 -37.39 7.54 -29.74
C GLY A 273 -37.80 8.92 -30.28
N GLY A 274 -36.86 9.88 -30.30
CA GLY A 274 -37.08 11.20 -30.89
C GLY A 274 -37.43 11.14 -32.38
N LEU A 275 -36.76 10.28 -33.15
CA LEU A 275 -37.06 10.05 -34.56
C LEU A 275 -38.49 9.49 -34.74
N PHE A 276 -38.91 8.52 -33.92
CA PHE A 276 -40.28 8.00 -33.99
C PHE A 276 -41.33 9.06 -33.66
N VAL A 277 -41.08 9.91 -32.66
CA VAL A 277 -41.97 11.03 -32.35
C VAL A 277 -42.10 11.98 -33.54
N LEU A 278 -40.99 12.33 -34.20
CA LEU A 278 -41.01 13.18 -35.41
C LEU A 278 -41.82 12.54 -36.55
N ILE A 279 -41.64 11.24 -36.78
CA ILE A 279 -42.41 10.50 -37.80
C ILE A 279 -43.91 10.54 -37.49
N ILE A 280 -44.31 10.28 -36.25
CA ILE A 280 -45.71 10.30 -35.83
C ILE A 280 -46.29 11.71 -35.96
N LEU A 281 -45.59 12.74 -35.48
CA LEU A 281 -46.05 14.13 -35.59
C LEU A 281 -46.23 14.54 -37.06
N TYR A 282 -45.29 14.18 -37.94
CA TYR A 282 -45.42 14.44 -39.37
C TYR A 282 -46.66 13.76 -39.96
N LEU A 283 -46.91 12.49 -39.63
CA LEU A 283 -48.10 11.77 -40.12
C LEU A 283 -49.42 12.37 -39.62
N PHE A 284 -49.48 12.91 -38.40
CA PHE A 284 -50.71 13.46 -37.82
C PHE A 284 -50.95 14.94 -38.13
N LEU A 285 -49.90 15.76 -38.30
CA LEU A 285 -50.03 17.18 -38.65
C LEU A 285 -50.09 17.44 -40.17
N TYR A 286 -49.74 16.47 -41.02
CA TYR A 286 -49.81 16.62 -42.47
C TYR A 286 -51.23 16.33 -43.02
N ASN A 287 -52.25 16.74 -42.28
CA ASN A 287 -53.67 16.78 -42.66
C ASN A 287 -54.30 18.05 -42.07
#